data_AF-A0A1G7QD20-F1
#
_entry.id   AF-A0A1G7QD20-F1
#
_cell.length_a   1.000
_cell.length_b   1.000
_cell.length_c   1.000
_cell.angle_alpha   90.00
_cell.angle_beta   90.00
_cell.angle_gamma   90.00
#
_symmetry.space_group_name_H-M   'P 1'
#
loop_
_entity.id
_entity.type
_entity.pdbx_description
1 polymer ?
#
loop_
_entity_poly.entity_id
_entity_poly.type
_entity_poly.pdbx_seq_one_letter_code
_entity_poly.pdbx_strand_id
1 'polypeptide(L)'
;MNSTISKDAITRMRGAYQAKYGFEMDEWTAVMLTELHEHFHDFSKNVAQSNSEIGKAAQLIKGQINQVHFKSDRQAFWYGMSRLLPPSLVTLVGILLIAYFVNQGNKYQEIARFEDSYPNFEHFRQLIRNGALHQVKNTTYLVLRPASNISSMKIGEEYQYLKKQNVVLVPLGTDSQ
;
A
#
# COMPACT_ATOMS: atom_id res chain seq x y z
N MET A 1 -7.20 38.45 35.84
CA MET A 1 -6.39 38.64 37.07
C MET A 1 -6.52 40.10 37.44
N ASN A 2 -7.02 40.40 38.64
CA ASN A 2 -7.21 41.78 39.09
C ASN A 2 -5.88 42.23 39.71
N SER A 3 -5.04 42.93 38.94
CA SER A 3 -3.78 43.52 39.40
C SER A 3 -4.11 44.71 40.29
N THR A 4 -4.39 44.46 41.57
CA THR A 4 -4.43 45.53 42.56
C THR A 4 -3.03 46.10 42.69
N ILE A 5 -2.79 47.24 42.03
CA ILE A 5 -1.57 48.03 42.18
C ILE A 5 -1.38 48.32 43.67
N SER A 6 -0.25 47.86 44.22
CA SER A 6 0.07 48.13 45.63
C SER A 6 0.32 49.62 45.84
N LYS A 7 -0.22 50.18 46.94
CA LYS A 7 0.02 51.58 47.34
C LYS A 7 1.50 51.93 47.46
N ASP A 8 2.33 50.93 47.78
CA ASP A 8 3.77 51.08 47.85
C ASP A 8 4.39 51.36 46.48
N ALA A 9 3.86 50.76 45.41
CA ALA A 9 4.35 50.97 44.04
C ALA A 9 4.04 52.40 43.55
N ILE A 10 2.83 52.88 43.84
CA ILE A 10 2.39 54.26 43.52
C ILE A 10 3.24 55.28 44.28
N THR A 11 3.46 55.06 45.58
CA THR A 11 4.29 55.93 46.42
C THR A 11 5.75 55.96 45.95
N ARG A 12 6.29 54.80 45.56
CA ARG A 12 7.64 54.69 45.01
C ARG A 12 7.79 55.40 43.67
N MET A 13 6.80 55.26 42.78
CA MET A 13 6.75 56.00 41.50
C MET A 13 6.70 57.50 41.74
N ARG A 14 5.78 57.97 42.60
CA ARG A 14 5.68 59.39 42.97
C ARG A 14 7.01 59.93 43.51
N GLY A 15 7.64 59.23 44.45
CA GLY A 15 8.93 59.63 45.01
C GLY A 15 10.07 59.66 43.99
N ALA A 16 10.13 58.66 43.09
CA ALA A 16 11.15 58.61 42.05
C ALA A 16 11.01 59.74 41.01
N TYR A 17 9.78 60.07 40.61
CA TYR A 17 9.50 61.16 39.66
C TYR A 17 9.68 62.53 40.29
N GLN A 18 9.27 62.71 41.54
CA GLN A 18 9.51 63.94 42.30
C GLN A 18 11.00 64.19 42.50
N ALA A 19 11.79 63.16 42.82
CA ALA A 19 13.25 63.28 42.93
C ALA A 19 13.93 63.61 41.59
N LYS A 20 13.39 63.11 40.47
CA LYS A 20 14.00 63.28 39.13
C LYS A 20 13.64 64.61 38.47
N TYR A 21 12.41 65.08 38.65
CA TYR A 21 11.88 66.25 37.93
C TYR A 21 11.48 67.41 38.84
N GLY A 22 11.49 67.23 40.17
CA GLY A 22 11.18 68.27 41.14
C GLY A 22 9.70 68.65 41.25
N PHE A 23 8.81 67.99 40.51
CA PHE A 23 7.36 68.24 40.53
C PHE A 23 6.63 67.20 41.37
N GLU A 24 5.64 67.65 42.14
CA GLU A 24 4.71 66.75 42.83
C GLU A 24 3.73 66.13 41.83
N MET A 25 3.65 64.81 41.85
CA MET A 25 2.85 64.03 40.92
C MET A 25 1.49 63.68 41.55
N ASP A 26 0.40 63.95 40.84
CA ASP A 26 -0.94 63.54 41.27
C ASP A 26 -1.08 62.00 41.36
N GLU A 27 -1.98 61.53 42.22
CA GLU A 27 -2.14 60.10 42.52
C GLU A 27 -2.65 59.34 41.31
N TRP A 28 -3.55 59.94 40.53
CA TRP A 28 -4.11 59.34 39.33
C TRP A 28 -3.05 59.21 38.23
N THR A 29 -2.18 60.22 38.13
CA THR A 29 -1.02 60.19 37.21
C THR A 29 -0.04 59.08 37.61
N ALA A 30 0.18 58.88 38.92
CA ALA A 30 1.01 57.81 39.44
C ALA A 30 0.44 56.42 39.20
N VAL A 31 -0.86 56.24 39.38
CA VAL A 31 -1.55 54.99 39.03
C VAL A 31 -1.38 54.69 37.53
N MET A 32 -1.69 55.66 36.66
CA MET A 32 -1.62 55.48 35.21
C MET A 32 -0.20 55.17 34.72
N LEU A 33 0.82 55.86 35.23
CA LEU A 33 2.21 55.56 34.88
C LEU A 33 2.65 54.18 35.37
N THR A 34 2.16 53.75 36.54
CA THR A 34 2.49 52.42 37.09
C THR A 34 1.88 51.32 36.23
N GLU A 35 0.59 51.44 35.92
CA GLU A 35 -0.14 50.53 35.02
C GLU A 35 0.54 50.46 33.65
N LEU A 36 0.86 51.63 33.06
CA LEU A 36 1.52 51.69 31.75
C LEU A 36 2.92 51.07 31.79
N HIS A 37 3.68 51.27 32.87
CA HIS A 37 4.98 50.63 33.05
C HIS A 37 4.87 49.10 33.14
N GLU A 38 3.88 48.58 33.87
CA GLU A 38 3.62 47.15 33.99
C GLU A 38 3.21 46.53 32.65
N HIS A 39 2.26 47.14 31.92
CA HIS A 39 1.86 46.67 30.59
C HIS A 39 3.00 46.71 29.58
N PHE A 40 3.83 47.76 29.57
CA PHE A 40 4.99 47.80 28.67
C PHE A 40 6.05 46.76 29.03
N HIS A 41 6.24 46.49 30.32
CA HIS A 41 7.16 45.45 30.76
C HIS A 41 6.71 44.07 30.30
N ASP A 42 5.43 43.75 30.50
CA ASP A 42 4.82 42.49 30.07
C ASP A 42 4.80 42.37 28.55
N PHE A 43 4.46 43.44 27.84
CA PHE A 43 4.50 43.49 26.38
C PHE A 43 5.92 43.24 25.84
N SER A 44 6.93 43.92 26.39
CA SER A 44 8.33 43.72 25.99
C SER A 44 8.80 42.30 26.25
N LYS A 45 8.39 41.69 27.37
CA LYS A 45 8.70 40.30 27.70
C LYS A 45 8.06 39.33 26.71
N ASN A 46 6.79 39.54 26.37
CA ASN A 46 6.07 38.72 25.39
C ASN A 46 6.66 38.84 23.98
N VAL A 47 7.05 40.04 23.54
CA VAL A 47 7.72 40.25 22.26
C VAL A 47 9.10 39.58 22.22
N ALA A 48 9.90 39.72 23.28
CA ALA A 48 11.19 39.06 23.37
C ALA A 48 11.07 37.54 23.34
N GLN A 49 10.09 36.99 24.06
CA GLN A 49 9.80 35.56 24.04
C GLN A 49 9.35 35.10 22.65
N SER A 50 8.41 35.79 22.02
CA SER A 50 7.93 35.47 20.67
C SER A 50 9.05 35.51 19.64
N ASN A 51 9.90 36.54 19.65
CA ASN A 51 11.07 36.61 18.77
C ASN A 51 12.05 35.45 19.00
N SER A 52 12.24 35.03 20.26
CA SER A 52 13.09 33.87 20.57
C SER A 52 12.51 32.56 20.05
N GLU A 53 11.18 32.40 20.13
CA GLU A 53 10.45 31.23 19.63
C GLU A 53 10.45 31.19 18.10
N ILE A 54 10.25 32.34 17.45
CA ILE A 54 10.38 32.49 15.99
C ILE A 54 11.80 32.15 15.55
N GLY A 55 12.83 32.63 16.26
CA GLY A 55 14.23 32.31 15.98
C GLY A 55 14.53 30.80 16.10
N LYS A 56 14.02 30.16 17.16
CA LYS A 56 14.13 28.70 17.35
C LYS A 56 13.39 27.93 16.26
N ALA A 57 12.17 28.34 15.90
CA ALA A 57 11.41 27.73 14.82
C ALA A 57 12.13 27.87 13.47
N ALA A 58 12.70 29.04 13.17
CA ALA A 58 13.48 29.26 11.95
C ALA A 58 14.75 28.39 11.92
N GLN A 59 15.42 28.19 13.05
CA GLN A 59 16.56 27.28 13.16
C GLN A 59 16.16 25.81 12.97
N LEU A 60 15.03 25.39 13.55
CA LEU A 60 14.51 24.03 13.36
C LEU A 60 14.13 23.77 11.90
N ILE A 61 13.49 24.73 11.23
CA ILE A 61 13.14 24.64 9.80
C ILE A 61 14.41 24.57 8.95
N LYS A 62 15.42 25.41 9.23
CA LYS A 62 16.72 25.33 8.54
C LYS A 62 17.45 24.00 8.78
N GLY A 63 17.33 23.41 9.96
CA GLY A 63 17.95 22.13 10.31
C GLY A 63 17.21 20.91 9.73
N GLN A 64 15.88 20.98 9.58
CA GLN A 64 15.08 19.89 9.02
C GLN A 64 15.06 19.87 7.49
N ILE A 65 15.15 21.04 6.84
CA ILE A 65 15.29 21.10 5.39
C ILE A 65 16.77 20.89 5.07
N ASN A 66 17.16 19.64 4.82
CA ASN A 66 18.41 19.33 4.12
C ASN A 66 18.35 19.96 2.72
N GLN A 67 18.69 21.25 2.63
CA GLN A 67 18.81 21.95 1.36
C GLN A 67 20.02 21.37 0.63
N VAL A 68 19.76 20.37 -0.20
CA VAL A 68 20.79 19.83 -1.09
C VAL A 68 21.03 20.87 -2.18
N HIS A 69 22.09 21.66 -2.00
CA HIS A 69 22.51 22.64 -2.99
C HIS A 69 23.29 21.90 -4.09
N PHE A 70 22.74 21.87 -5.30
CA PHE A 70 23.41 21.28 -6.46
C PHE A 70 24.21 22.34 -7.19
N LYS A 71 25.48 22.07 -7.50
CA LYS A 71 26.33 23.01 -8.26
C LYS A 71 26.03 23.01 -9.76
N SER A 72 25.23 22.06 -10.25
CA SER A 72 24.91 21.87 -11.66
C SER A 72 23.58 21.12 -11.82
N ASP A 73 22.80 21.49 -12.84
CA ASP A 73 21.52 20.84 -13.18
C ASP A 73 21.66 19.33 -13.39
N ARG A 74 22.79 18.90 -13.95
CA ARG A 74 23.09 17.48 -14.15
C ARG A 74 23.19 16.74 -12.81
N GLN A 75 23.75 17.38 -11.79
CA GLN A 75 23.90 16.79 -10.46
C GLN A 75 22.55 16.69 -9.74
N ALA A 76 21.68 17.69 -9.91
CA ALA A 76 20.30 17.65 -9.41
C ALA A 76 19.50 16.51 -10.06
N PHE A 77 19.64 16.34 -11.38
CA PHE A 77 18.97 15.28 -12.12
C PHE A 77 19.38 13.88 -11.65
N TRP A 78 20.68 13.60 -11.55
CA TRP A 78 21.17 12.29 -11.08
C TRP A 78 20.79 12.01 -9.63
N TYR A 79 20.76 13.03 -8.78
CA TYR A 79 20.31 12.90 -7.39
C TYR A 79 18.81 12.59 -7.29
N GLY A 80 17.98 13.27 -8.08
CA GLY A 80 16.55 12.98 -8.15
C GLY A 80 16.29 11.56 -8.67
N MET A 81 17.02 11.17 -9.72
CA MET A 81 16.89 9.86 -10.33
C MET A 81 17.34 8.73 -9.40
N SER A 82 18.48 8.87 -8.71
CA SER A 82 18.97 7.87 -7.76
C SER A 82 18.07 7.71 -6.53
N ARG A 83 17.38 8.79 -6.12
CA ARG A 83 16.42 8.75 -5.00
C ARG A 83 15.11 8.04 -5.36
N LEU A 84 14.68 8.14 -6.62
CA LEU A 84 13.41 7.56 -7.10
C LEU A 84 13.56 6.16 -7.72
N LEU A 85 14.78 5.79 -8.12
CA LEU A 85 15.08 4.47 -8.69
C LEU A 85 14.70 3.30 -7.76
N PRO A 86 15.14 3.24 -6.48
CA PRO A 86 14.82 2.12 -5.61
C PRO A 86 13.32 1.86 -5.42
N PRO A 87 12.46 2.85 -5.07
CA PRO A 87 11.03 2.60 -4.91
C PRO A 87 10.35 2.28 -6.25
N SER A 88 10.82 2.85 -7.37
CA SER A 88 10.28 2.52 -8.70
C SER A 88 10.57 1.06 -9.09
N LEU A 89 11.71 0.50 -8.68
CA LEU A 89 12.04 -0.90 -8.96
C LEU A 89 11.17 -1.86 -8.15
N VAL A 90 10.93 -1.55 -6.87
CA VAL A 90 10.08 -2.37 -5.98
C VAL A 90 8.64 -2.42 -6.48
N THR A 91 8.10 -1.28 -6.93
CA THR A 91 6.75 -1.21 -7.50
C THR A 91 6.64 -2.00 -8.80
N LEU A 92 7.65 -1.91 -9.69
CA LEU A 92 7.66 -2.66 -10.94
C LEU A 92 7.73 -4.18 -10.70
N VAL A 93 8.59 -4.63 -9.78
CA VAL A 93 8.67 -6.05 -9.39
C VAL A 93 7.36 -6.52 -8.75
N GLY A 94 6.74 -5.70 -7.91
CA GLY A 94 5.44 -6.00 -7.30
C GLY A 94 4.34 -6.21 -8.34
N ILE A 95 4.26 -5.33 -9.35
CA ILE A 95 3.30 -5.47 -10.46
C ILE A 95 3.54 -6.76 -11.25
N LEU A 96 4.80 -7.09 -11.56
CA LEU A 96 5.14 -8.32 -12.28
C LEU A 96 4.75 -9.59 -11.48
N LEU A 97 4.99 -9.60 -10.18
CA LEU A 97 4.60 -10.72 -9.32
C LEU A 97 3.07 -10.88 -9.25
N ILE A 98 2.34 -9.79 -9.11
CA ILE A 98 0.86 -9.81 -9.10
C ILE A 98 0.35 -10.33 -10.45
N ALA A 99 0.87 -9.83 -11.56
CA ALA A 99 0.48 -10.27 -12.89
C ALA A 99 0.76 -11.78 -13.10
N TYR A 100 1.89 -12.27 -12.60
CA TYR A 100 2.22 -13.70 -12.64
C TYR A 100 1.23 -14.54 -11.82
N PHE A 101 0.95 -14.15 -10.57
CA PHE A 101 0.01 -14.87 -9.70
C PHE A 101 -1.41 -14.90 -10.24
N VAL A 102 -1.90 -13.78 -10.79
CA VAL A 102 -3.24 -13.71 -11.40
C VAL A 102 -3.33 -14.59 -12.64
N ASN A 103 -2.30 -14.59 -13.50
CA ASN A 103 -2.26 -15.46 -14.67
C ASN A 103 -2.24 -16.95 -14.28
N GLN A 104 -1.48 -17.31 -13.24
CA GLN A 104 -1.46 -18.68 -12.73
C GLN A 104 -2.83 -19.09 -12.15
N GLY A 105 -3.46 -18.20 -11.36
CA GLY A 105 -4.77 -18.42 -10.76
C GLY A 105 -5.87 -18.63 -11.80
N ASN A 106 -5.89 -17.83 -12.87
CA ASN A 106 -6.85 -17.99 -13.96
C ASN A 106 -6.69 -19.34 -14.69
N LYS A 107 -5.46 -19.77 -14.95
CA LYS A 107 -5.21 -21.08 -15.59
C LYS A 107 -5.69 -22.24 -14.72
N TYR A 108 -5.47 -22.19 -13.41
CA TYR A 108 -5.98 -23.22 -12.50
C TYR A 108 -7.50 -23.22 -12.43
N GLN A 109 -8.15 -22.06 -12.42
CA GLN A 109 -9.61 -21.98 -12.42
C GLN A 109 -10.22 -22.47 -13.74
N GLU A 110 -9.60 -22.21 -14.88
CA GLU A 110 -10.06 -22.73 -16.17
C GLU A 110 -9.96 -24.26 -16.23
N ILE A 111 -8.84 -24.84 -15.77
CA ILE A 111 -8.66 -26.30 -15.72
C ILE A 111 -9.67 -26.94 -14.75
N ALA A 112 -9.83 -26.36 -13.55
CA ALA A 112 -10.77 -26.88 -12.55
C ALA A 112 -12.23 -26.80 -13.03
N ARG A 113 -12.63 -25.73 -13.72
CA ARG A 113 -13.97 -25.61 -14.31
C ARG A 113 -14.20 -26.61 -15.44
N PHE A 114 -13.17 -26.90 -16.22
CA PHE A 114 -13.25 -27.89 -17.29
C PHE A 114 -13.40 -29.31 -16.72
N GLU A 115 -12.69 -29.64 -15.65
CA GLU A 115 -12.81 -30.92 -14.95
C GLU A 115 -14.18 -31.10 -14.28
N ASP A 116 -14.70 -30.05 -13.62
CA ASP A 116 -16.02 -30.06 -12.97
C ASP A 116 -17.18 -30.15 -13.98
N SER A 117 -17.02 -29.57 -15.17
CA SER A 117 -18.02 -29.62 -16.25
C SER A 117 -18.16 -31.01 -16.88
N TYR A 118 -17.16 -31.88 -16.70
CA TYR A 118 -17.12 -33.22 -17.30
C TYR A 118 -16.76 -34.26 -16.23
N PRO A 119 -17.73 -34.77 -15.44
CA PRO A 119 -17.47 -35.72 -14.35
C PRO A 119 -16.80 -37.04 -14.79
N ASN A 120 -16.83 -37.36 -16.10
CA ASN A 120 -16.18 -38.53 -16.68
C ASN A 120 -14.88 -38.20 -17.43
N PHE A 121 -14.30 -37.00 -17.24
CA PHE A 121 -13.13 -36.54 -17.99
C PHE A 121 -11.91 -37.44 -17.80
N GLU A 122 -11.65 -37.91 -16.58
CA GLU A 122 -10.52 -38.81 -16.30
C GLU A 122 -10.66 -40.16 -17.03
N HIS A 123 -11.87 -40.73 -17.10
CA HIS A 123 -12.15 -41.93 -17.88
C HIS A 123 -12.01 -41.70 -19.39
N PHE A 124 -12.44 -40.53 -19.88
CA PHE A 124 -12.30 -40.14 -21.27
C PHE A 124 -10.85 -39.87 -21.67
N ARG A 125 -10.04 -39.31 -20.75
CA ARG A 125 -8.62 -39.07 -20.92
C ARG A 125 -7.85 -40.39 -21.10
N GLN A 126 -8.22 -41.44 -20.36
CA GLN A 126 -7.62 -42.76 -20.52
C GLN A 126 -7.96 -43.40 -21.87
N LEU A 127 -9.19 -43.23 -22.36
CA LEU A 127 -9.58 -43.66 -23.70
C LEU A 127 -8.78 -42.97 -24.81
N ILE A 128 -8.65 -41.64 -24.74
CA ILE A 128 -7.92 -40.87 -25.77
C ILE A 128 -6.42 -41.20 -25.73
N ARG A 129 -5.84 -41.42 -24.55
CA ARG A 129 -4.40 -41.68 -24.41
C ARG A 129 -3.96 -42.99 -25.07
N ASN A 130 -4.79 -44.02 -24.99
CA ASN A 130 -4.46 -45.36 -25.50
C ASN A 130 -5.19 -45.70 -26.81
N GLY A 131 -6.14 -44.87 -27.22
CA GLY A 131 -6.97 -45.09 -28.40
C GLY A 131 -6.21 -44.90 -29.70
N ALA A 132 -6.36 -45.86 -30.62
CA ALA A 132 -5.88 -45.71 -31.99
C ALA A 132 -6.80 -44.73 -32.74
N LEU A 133 -6.27 -43.57 -33.10
CA LEU A 133 -6.98 -42.56 -33.90
C LEU A 133 -6.67 -42.76 -35.38
N HIS A 134 -7.71 -42.90 -36.19
CA HIS A 134 -7.58 -42.91 -37.65
C HIS A 134 -8.35 -41.75 -38.26
N GLN A 135 -7.68 -40.99 -39.12
CA GLN A 135 -8.29 -39.89 -39.84
C GLN A 135 -8.74 -40.37 -41.22
N VAL A 136 -10.03 -40.25 -41.51
CA VAL A 136 -10.61 -40.58 -42.81
C VAL A 136 -11.45 -39.40 -43.25
N LYS A 137 -11.15 -38.85 -44.44
CA LYS A 137 -11.92 -37.75 -45.07
C LYS A 137 -12.22 -36.59 -44.10
N ASN A 138 -11.18 -36.10 -43.43
CA ASN A 138 -11.22 -34.94 -42.53
C ASN A 138 -11.97 -35.13 -41.19
N THR A 139 -12.40 -36.35 -40.89
CA THR A 139 -12.99 -36.70 -39.58
C THR A 139 -12.08 -37.71 -38.87
N THR A 140 -11.80 -37.45 -37.60
CA THR A 140 -10.99 -38.35 -36.76
C THR A 140 -11.90 -39.34 -36.06
N TYR A 141 -11.67 -40.63 -36.27
CA TYR A 141 -12.43 -41.71 -35.65
C TYR A 141 -11.55 -42.44 -34.63
N LEU A 142 -12.14 -42.78 -33.49
CA LEU A 142 -11.56 -43.71 -32.53
C LEU A 142 -11.81 -45.13 -33.04
N VAL A 143 -10.74 -45.87 -33.33
CA VAL A 143 -10.83 -47.24 -33.83
C VAL A 143 -10.61 -48.21 -32.68
N LEU A 144 -11.67 -48.93 -32.34
CA LEU A 144 -11.67 -49.98 -31.32
C LEU A 144 -11.71 -51.35 -32.00
N ARG A 145 -10.97 -52.33 -31.49
CA ARG A 145 -10.97 -53.72 -31.99
C ARG A 145 -11.88 -54.60 -31.14
N PRO A 146 -12.55 -55.62 -31.72
CA PRO A 146 -13.32 -56.55 -30.89
C PRO A 146 -12.38 -57.33 -29.97
N ALA A 147 -12.69 -57.38 -28.67
CA ALA A 147 -11.86 -58.09 -27.69
C ALA A 147 -11.91 -59.61 -27.90
N SER A 148 -10.75 -60.27 -27.90
CA SER A 148 -10.67 -61.73 -28.02
C SER A 148 -10.97 -62.46 -26.70
N ASN A 149 -10.79 -61.80 -25.55
CA ASN A 149 -11.05 -62.35 -24.22
C ASN A 149 -11.54 -61.24 -23.28
N ILE A 150 -12.58 -61.51 -22.50
CA ILE A 150 -13.25 -60.55 -21.61
C ILE A 150 -12.37 -60.25 -20.39
N SER A 151 -11.56 -61.21 -19.93
CA SER A 151 -10.75 -61.08 -18.70
C SER A 151 -9.47 -60.25 -18.87
N SER A 152 -9.08 -59.88 -20.09
CA SER A 152 -7.82 -59.19 -20.39
C SER A 152 -8.01 -58.07 -21.40
N MET A 153 -9.15 -57.38 -21.35
CA MET A 153 -9.51 -56.34 -22.30
C MET A 153 -8.65 -55.09 -22.10
N LYS A 154 -8.01 -54.60 -23.16
CA LYS A 154 -7.16 -53.41 -23.09
C LYS A 154 -7.97 -52.12 -23.16
N ILE A 155 -7.77 -51.24 -22.17
CA ILE A 155 -8.42 -49.92 -22.06
C ILE A 155 -8.10 -49.07 -23.28
N GLY A 156 -9.14 -48.61 -23.99
CA GLY A 156 -9.03 -47.73 -25.16
C GLY A 156 -8.68 -48.42 -26.48
N GLU A 157 -8.34 -49.70 -26.48
CA GLU A 157 -7.99 -50.45 -27.71
C GLU A 157 -9.07 -51.46 -28.11
N GLU A 158 -9.81 -52.01 -27.14
CA GLU A 158 -10.70 -53.14 -27.35
C GLU A 158 -12.16 -52.86 -26.90
N TYR A 159 -13.14 -53.45 -27.58
CA TYR A 159 -14.56 -53.35 -27.25
C TYR A 159 -15.25 -54.72 -27.21
N GLN A 160 -16.30 -54.84 -26.41
CA GLN A 160 -17.21 -56.00 -26.38
C GLN A 160 -18.57 -55.62 -26.93
N TYR A 161 -19.06 -56.39 -27.90
CA TYR A 161 -20.40 -56.22 -28.43
C TYR A 161 -21.39 -57.20 -27.77
N LEU A 162 -22.35 -56.67 -27.02
CA LEU A 162 -23.41 -57.45 -26.40
C LEU A 162 -24.60 -57.58 -27.35
N LYS A 163 -24.61 -58.65 -28.15
CA LYS A 163 -25.66 -58.94 -29.16
C LYS A 163 -27.09 -58.99 -28.59
N LYS A 164 -27.25 -59.36 -27.31
CA LYS A 164 -28.56 -59.43 -26.63
C LYS A 164 -29.20 -58.05 -26.38
N GLN A 165 -28.37 -57.02 -26.27
CA GLN A 165 -28.79 -55.66 -25.91
C GLN A 165 -28.47 -54.65 -27.01
N ASN A 166 -27.77 -55.07 -28.07
CA ASN A 166 -27.29 -54.23 -29.16
C ASN A 166 -26.45 -53.04 -28.66
N VAL A 167 -25.57 -53.30 -27.68
CA VAL A 167 -24.69 -52.28 -27.08
C VAL A 167 -23.22 -52.66 -27.18
N VAL A 168 -22.36 -51.64 -27.27
CA VAL A 168 -20.91 -51.75 -27.28
C VAL A 168 -20.37 -51.31 -25.92
N LEU A 169 -19.66 -52.20 -25.24
CA LEU A 169 -18.96 -51.91 -24.00
C LEU A 169 -17.49 -51.61 -24.31
N VAL A 170 -16.99 -50.50 -23.79
CA VAL A 170 -15.59 -50.11 -23.87
C VAL A 170 -15.06 -49.99 -22.45
N PRO A 171 -13.94 -50.63 -22.11
CA PRO A 171 -13.37 -50.57 -20.77
C PRO A 171 -12.76 -49.18 -20.56
N LEU A 172 -13.19 -48.50 -19.49
CA LEU A 172 -12.78 -47.15 -19.12
C LEU A 172 -11.87 -47.11 -17.87
N GLY A 173 -11.47 -48.28 -17.38
CA GLY A 173 -10.78 -48.48 -16.10
C GLY A 173 -11.33 -49.70 -15.36
N THR A 174 -10.52 -50.32 -14.52
CA THR A 174 -10.98 -51.22 -13.45
C THR A 174 -11.18 -50.38 -12.20
N ASP A 175 -12.39 -50.29 -11.69
CA ASP A 175 -12.62 -49.89 -10.30
C ASP A 175 -12.04 -50.99 -9.41
N SER A 176 -10.77 -50.86 -9.06
CA SER A 176 -10.22 -51.53 -7.89
C SER A 176 -10.77 -50.81 -6.66
N GLN A 177 -11.95 -51.23 -6.21
CA GLN A 177 -12.32 -51.12 -4.80
C GLN A 177 -11.44 -52.05 -3.96
#